data_AF-A0A3C1Y1N0-F1
#
_entry.id   AF-A0A3C1Y1N0-F1
#
_cell.length_a   1.000
_cell.length_b   1.000
_cell.length_c   1.000
_cell.angle_alpha   90.00
_cell.angle_beta   90.00
_cell.angle_gamma   90.00
#
_symmetry.space_group_name_H-M   'P 1'
#
loop_
_entity.id
_entity.type
_entity.pdbx_description
1 polymer ?
#
loop_
_entity_poly.entity_id
_entity_poly.type
_entity_poly.pdbx_seq_one_letter_code
_entity_poly.pdbx_strand_id
1 'polypeptide(L)'
;PAIAALVVQHGTPADFAAMQNACDEAEAAASFEQFEVWDAKLHELMATATHNLFIEKVFALMTAARSQATWGALKRKSLTPERRAAYQVEHREIVEALHDRDADRAMAAVRRHLVHVRENLLG
;
A
#
# COMPACT_ATOMS: atom_id res chain seq x y z
N PRO A 1 -2.87 -7.54 -6.62
CA PRO A 1 -1.64 -8.33 -6.90
C PRO A 1 -1.00 -8.04 -8.27
N ALA A 2 -1.73 -8.14 -9.39
CA ALA A 2 -1.15 -7.98 -10.74
C ALA A 2 -0.43 -6.63 -10.98
N ILE A 3 -0.88 -5.55 -10.33
CA ILE A 3 -0.19 -4.25 -10.37
C ILE A 3 1.26 -4.35 -9.89
N ALA A 4 1.56 -5.21 -8.89
CA ALA A 4 2.92 -5.37 -8.37
C ALA A 4 3.90 -5.88 -9.43
N ALA A 5 3.47 -6.79 -10.31
CA ALA A 5 4.30 -7.25 -11.42
C ALA A 5 4.60 -6.13 -12.41
N LEU A 6 3.63 -5.24 -12.68
CA LEU A 6 3.85 -4.07 -13.53
C LEU A 6 4.80 -3.06 -12.89
N VAL A 7 4.72 -2.87 -11.58
CA VAL A 7 5.67 -2.04 -10.84
C VAL A 7 7.08 -2.63 -10.88
N VAL A 8 7.22 -3.94 -10.71
CA VAL A 8 8.50 -4.65 -10.88
C VAL A 8 9.03 -4.47 -12.30
N GLN A 9 8.18 -4.48 -13.31
CA GLN A 9 8.60 -4.34 -14.71
C GLN A 9 8.98 -2.91 -15.09
N HIS A 10 8.25 -1.91 -14.59
CA HIS A 10 8.32 -0.53 -15.10
C HIS A 10 8.91 0.48 -14.12
N GLY A 11 8.82 0.21 -12.81
CA GLY A 11 9.24 1.16 -11.78
C GLY A 11 10.70 1.56 -11.91
N THR A 12 10.99 2.81 -11.60
CA THR A 12 12.34 3.37 -11.62
C THR A 12 12.97 3.33 -10.22
N PRO A 13 14.30 3.52 -10.10
CA PRO A 13 14.93 3.69 -8.80
C PRO A 13 14.33 4.84 -7.97
N ALA A 14 13.87 5.91 -8.63
CA ALA A 14 13.22 7.04 -7.96
C ALA A 14 11.84 6.65 -7.39
N ASP A 15 11.07 5.81 -8.10
CA ASP A 15 9.80 5.31 -7.60
C ASP A 15 10.00 4.44 -6.35
N PHE A 16 10.98 3.54 -6.37
CA PHE A 16 11.27 2.68 -5.22
C PHE A 16 11.79 3.49 -4.03
N ALA A 17 12.63 4.49 -4.25
CA ALA A 17 13.06 5.40 -3.19
C ALA A 17 11.87 6.16 -2.57
N ALA A 18 10.91 6.60 -3.39
CA ALA A 18 9.70 7.25 -2.90
C ALA A 18 8.82 6.28 -2.09
N MET A 19 8.69 5.01 -2.51
CA MET A 19 7.96 3.98 -1.76
C MET A 19 8.63 3.68 -0.42
N GLN A 20 9.95 3.55 -0.39
CA GLN A 20 10.73 3.35 0.83
C GLN A 20 10.51 4.51 1.82
N ASN A 21 10.57 5.75 1.33
CA ASN A 21 10.29 6.93 2.14
C ASN A 21 8.85 6.92 2.70
N ALA A 22 7.86 6.52 1.89
CA ALA A 22 6.49 6.42 2.36
C ALA A 22 6.34 5.39 3.50
N CYS A 23 7.06 4.26 3.43
CA CYS A 23 7.13 3.31 4.53
C CYS A 23 7.78 3.91 5.79
N ASP A 24 8.91 4.61 5.63
CA ASP A 24 9.63 5.23 6.76
C ASP A 24 8.74 6.26 7.49
N GLU A 25 8.03 7.09 6.73
CA GLU A 25 7.09 8.08 7.27
C GLU A 25 5.85 7.43 7.90
N ALA A 26 5.33 6.35 7.33
CA ALA A 26 4.24 5.58 7.93
C ALA A 26 4.65 4.93 9.26
N GLU A 27 5.91 4.50 9.38
CA GLU A 27 6.51 3.97 10.61
C GLU A 27 6.72 5.06 11.66
N ALA A 28 7.21 6.23 11.25
CA ALA A 28 7.43 7.38 12.13
C ALA A 28 6.13 8.08 12.58
N ALA A 29 5.00 7.86 11.90
CA ALA A 29 3.74 8.55 12.19
C ALA A 29 3.29 8.39 13.66
N ALA A 30 3.00 9.51 14.33
CA ALA A 30 2.60 9.53 15.73
C ALA A 30 1.09 9.27 15.92
N SER A 31 0.29 9.41 14.87
CA SER A 31 -1.16 9.23 14.92
C SER A 31 -1.67 8.29 13.83
N PHE A 32 -2.89 7.79 14.03
CA PHE A 32 -3.60 6.99 13.04
C PHE A 32 -3.82 7.76 11.74
N GLU A 33 -4.19 9.03 11.83
CA GLU A 33 -4.43 9.89 10.68
C GLU A 33 -3.16 10.10 9.86
N GLN A 34 -2.03 10.32 10.54
CA GLN A 34 -0.73 10.43 9.88
C GLN A 34 -0.33 9.13 9.19
N PHE A 35 -0.54 7.98 9.84
CA PHE A 35 -0.30 6.68 9.22
C PHE A 35 -1.17 6.49 7.97
N GLU A 36 -2.46 6.80 8.03
CA GLU A 36 -3.38 6.64 6.89
C GLU A 36 -3.01 7.52 5.68
N VAL A 37 -2.45 8.71 5.92
CA VAL A 37 -1.91 9.55 4.84
C VAL A 37 -0.78 8.84 4.10
N TRP A 38 0.17 8.26 4.84
CA TRP A 38 1.31 7.56 4.24
C TRP A 38 0.94 6.18 3.68
N ASP A 39 -0.02 5.47 4.29
CA ASP A 39 -0.64 4.27 3.72
C ASP A 39 -1.25 4.56 2.34
N ALA A 40 -2.10 5.59 2.25
CA ALA A 40 -2.69 6.02 0.98
C ALA A 40 -1.61 6.46 -0.02
N LYS A 41 -0.55 7.14 0.45
CA LYS A 41 0.53 7.60 -0.40
C LYS A 41 1.35 6.46 -1.00
N LEU A 42 1.69 5.44 -0.20
CA LEU A 42 2.40 4.27 -0.69
C LEU A 42 1.61 3.57 -1.81
N HIS A 43 0.33 3.39 -1.59
CA HIS A 43 -0.59 2.80 -2.56
C HIS A 43 -0.68 3.61 -3.87
N GLU A 44 -0.74 4.94 -3.78
CA GLU A 44 -0.68 5.84 -4.94
C GLU A 44 0.64 5.69 -5.69
N LEU A 45 1.78 5.69 -4.99
CA LEU A 45 3.11 5.53 -5.58
C LEU A 45 3.25 4.20 -6.34
N MET A 46 2.70 3.11 -5.80
CA MET A 46 2.66 1.83 -6.51
C MET A 46 1.86 1.92 -7.81
N ALA A 47 0.74 2.65 -7.83
CA ALA A 47 -0.02 2.84 -9.07
C ALA A 47 0.75 3.68 -10.10
N THR A 48 1.38 4.78 -9.67
CA THR A 48 2.15 5.66 -10.58
C THR A 48 3.40 4.99 -11.13
N ALA A 49 4.06 4.14 -10.35
CA ALA A 49 5.26 3.40 -10.75
C ALA A 49 4.98 2.32 -11.81
N THR A 50 3.72 2.03 -12.12
CA THR A 50 3.39 1.23 -13.31
C THR A 50 3.65 1.98 -14.62
N HIS A 51 3.82 3.31 -14.55
CA HIS A 51 3.89 4.23 -15.67
C HIS A 51 2.78 4.00 -16.71
N ASN A 52 1.61 3.60 -16.21
CA ASN A 52 0.42 3.33 -17.01
C ASN A 52 -0.73 4.24 -16.56
N LEU A 53 -1.03 5.24 -17.37
CA LEU A 53 -2.05 6.25 -17.07
C LEU A 53 -3.43 5.64 -16.79
N PHE A 54 -3.80 4.55 -17.47
CA PHE A 54 -5.09 3.89 -17.22
C PHE A 54 -5.13 3.30 -15.80
N ILE A 55 -4.07 2.62 -15.37
CA ILE A 55 -3.98 2.05 -14.02
C ILE A 55 -4.01 3.15 -12.96
N GLU A 56 -3.26 4.23 -13.17
CA GLU A 56 -3.27 5.40 -12.28
C GLU A 56 -4.69 5.95 -12.10
N LYS A 57 -5.45 6.14 -13.19
CA LYS A 57 -6.82 6.66 -13.11
C LYS A 57 -7.78 5.70 -12.42
N VAL A 58 -7.70 4.39 -12.71
CA VAL A 58 -8.50 3.37 -12.02
C VAL A 58 -8.19 3.38 -10.52
N PHE A 59 -6.91 3.47 -10.15
CA PHE A 59 -6.49 3.49 -8.75
C PHE A 59 -6.99 4.74 -8.03
N ALA A 60 -6.92 5.91 -8.67
CA ALA A 60 -7.45 7.15 -8.12
C ALA A 60 -8.96 7.05 -7.83
N LEU A 61 -9.73 6.42 -8.72
CA LEU A 61 -11.16 6.17 -8.51
C LEU A 61 -11.41 5.21 -7.32
N MET A 62 -10.61 4.14 -7.21
CA MET A 62 -10.68 3.22 -6.06
C MET A 62 -10.37 3.93 -4.74
N THR A 63 -9.35 4.78 -4.71
CA THR A 63 -8.99 5.58 -3.53
C THR A 63 -10.11 6.55 -3.16
N ALA A 64 -10.70 7.25 -4.14
CA ALA A 64 -11.84 8.15 -3.90
C ALA A 64 -13.08 7.42 -3.35
N ALA A 65 -13.34 6.19 -3.81
CA ALA A 65 -14.40 5.35 -3.27
C ALA A 65 -14.10 4.92 -1.81
N ARG A 66 -12.83 4.57 -1.51
CA ARG A 66 -12.37 4.21 -0.16
C ARG A 66 -12.31 5.40 0.81
N SER A 67 -12.22 6.64 0.32
CA SER A 67 -12.26 7.84 1.18
C SER A 67 -13.67 8.26 1.58
N GLN A 68 -14.73 7.59 1.09
CA GLN A 68 -16.09 7.86 1.53
C GLN A 68 -16.28 7.50 3.01
N ALA A 69 -17.04 8.32 3.74
CA ALA A 69 -17.10 8.36 5.21
C ALA A 69 -17.34 7.00 5.89
N THR A 70 -18.07 6.10 5.22
CA THR A 70 -18.37 4.74 5.69
C THR A 70 -17.12 3.87 5.81
N TRP A 71 -16.21 3.95 4.83
CA TRP A 71 -14.98 3.14 4.83
C TRP A 71 -13.96 3.67 5.83
N GLY A 72 -13.82 5.00 5.95
CA GLY A 72 -12.95 5.62 6.94
C GLY A 72 -13.35 5.29 8.39
N ALA A 73 -14.66 5.21 8.67
CA ALA A 73 -15.17 4.81 9.98
C ALA A 73 -14.90 3.33 10.31
N LEU A 74 -15.01 2.44 9.31
CA LEU A 74 -14.67 1.01 9.45
C LEU A 74 -13.18 0.82 9.71
N LYS A 75 -12.32 1.47 8.90
CA LYS A 75 -10.87 1.43 9.08
C LYS A 75 -10.46 1.88 10.48
N ARG A 76 -10.98 3.02 10.97
CA ARG A 76 -10.65 3.54 12.31
C ARG A 76 -11.03 2.61 13.44
N LYS A 77 -12.14 1.88 13.32
CA LYS A 77 -12.53 0.86 14.31
C LYS A 77 -11.67 -0.41 14.23
N SER A 78 -11.20 -0.74 13.03
CA SER A 78 -10.42 -1.97 12.78
C SER A 78 -8.92 -1.82 13.04
N LEU A 79 -8.34 -0.62 12.96
CA LEU A 79 -6.88 -0.45 13.01
C LEU A 79 -6.40 -0.25 14.46
N THR A 80 -6.05 -1.35 15.13
CA THR A 80 -5.36 -1.30 16.42
C THR A 80 -3.86 -1.04 16.23
N PRO A 81 -3.11 -0.65 17.27
CA PRO A 81 -1.65 -0.52 17.18
C PRO A 81 -0.95 -1.78 16.67
N GLU A 82 -1.42 -2.97 17.06
CA GLU A 82 -0.87 -4.26 16.65
C GLU A 82 -1.10 -4.50 15.14
N ARG A 83 -2.32 -4.22 14.66
CA ARG A 83 -2.65 -4.33 13.23
C ARG A 83 -1.87 -3.32 12.40
N ARG A 84 -1.69 -2.10 12.91
CA ARG A 84 -0.84 -1.09 12.28
C ARG A 84 0.60 -1.57 12.13
N ALA A 85 1.18 -2.12 13.20
CA ALA A 85 2.54 -2.66 13.17
C ALA A 85 2.67 -3.80 12.15
N ALA A 86 1.68 -4.69 12.07
CA ALA A 86 1.66 -5.76 11.08
C ALA A 86 1.61 -5.21 9.63
N TYR A 87 0.78 -4.20 9.37
CA TYR A 87 0.72 -3.58 8.03
C TYR A 87 2.02 -2.88 7.64
N GLN A 88 2.72 -2.26 8.60
CA GLN A 88 4.04 -1.65 8.33
C GLN A 88 5.05 -2.71 7.88
N VAL A 89 5.11 -3.85 8.58
CA VAL A 89 5.97 -4.98 8.18
C VAL A 89 5.59 -5.49 6.78
N GLU A 90 4.31 -5.69 6.51
CA GLU A 90 3.84 -6.15 5.20
C GLU A 90 4.17 -5.18 4.07
N HIS A 91 4.00 -3.87 4.30
CA HIS A 91 4.39 -2.85 3.32
C HIS A 91 5.88 -2.88 3.03
N ARG A 92 6.71 -3.06 4.06
CA ARG A 92 8.16 -3.19 3.90
C ARG A 92 8.51 -4.41 3.04
N GLU A 93 7.93 -5.57 3.35
CA GLU A 93 8.12 -6.80 2.54
C GLU A 93 7.73 -6.59 1.07
N ILE A 94 6.62 -5.88 0.83
CA ILE A 94 6.17 -5.56 -0.54
C ILE A 94 7.20 -4.67 -1.23
N VAL A 95 7.58 -3.55 -0.62
CA VAL A 95 8.51 -2.58 -1.23
C VAL A 95 9.88 -3.20 -1.49
N GLU A 96 10.39 -4.01 -0.57
CA GLU A 96 11.62 -4.76 -0.77
C GLU A 96 11.52 -5.73 -1.96
N ALA A 97 10.40 -6.46 -2.08
CA ALA A 97 10.18 -7.34 -3.23
C ALA A 97 10.08 -6.59 -4.56
N LEU A 98 9.44 -5.42 -4.57
CA LEU A 98 9.37 -4.54 -5.74
C LEU A 98 10.77 -4.04 -6.15
N HIS A 99 11.53 -3.57 -5.18
CA HIS A 99 12.90 -3.07 -5.37
C HIS A 99 13.84 -4.15 -5.91
N ASP A 100 13.77 -5.36 -5.35
CA ASP A 100 14.57 -6.51 -5.79
C ASP A 100 14.14 -7.09 -7.14
N ARG A 101 13.10 -6.52 -7.75
CA ARG A 101 12.50 -6.96 -9.01
C ARG A 101 11.99 -8.41 -8.96
N ASP A 102 11.58 -8.88 -7.79
CA ASP A 102 11.03 -10.22 -7.59
C ASP A 102 9.50 -10.17 -7.71
N ALA A 103 9.00 -10.35 -8.94
CA ALA A 103 7.57 -10.24 -9.25
C ALA A 103 6.73 -11.26 -8.47
N ASP A 104 7.20 -12.50 -8.34
CA ASP A 104 6.47 -13.56 -7.64
C ASP A 104 6.38 -13.25 -6.15
N ARG A 105 7.49 -12.84 -5.53
CA ARG A 105 7.53 -12.43 -4.11
C ARG A 105 6.65 -11.21 -3.87
N ALA A 106 6.71 -10.20 -4.74
CA ALA A 106 5.89 -9.00 -4.62
C ALA A 106 4.40 -9.29 -4.74
N MET A 107 4.01 -10.13 -5.72
CA MET A 107 2.62 -10.54 -5.89
C MET A 107 2.11 -11.36 -4.70
N ALA A 108 2.94 -12.26 -4.17
CA ALA A 108 2.61 -13.05 -2.98
C ALA A 108 2.45 -12.16 -1.74
N ALA A 109 3.35 -11.22 -1.51
CA ALA A 109 3.30 -10.28 -0.39
C ALA A 109 2.05 -9.39 -0.47
N VAL A 110 1.76 -8.80 -1.64
CA VAL A 110 0.51 -8.02 -1.86
C VAL A 110 -0.73 -8.88 -1.62
N ARG A 111 -0.72 -10.15 -2.04
CA ARG A 111 -1.85 -11.05 -1.79
C ARG A 111 -2.05 -11.31 -0.30
N ARG A 112 -0.97 -11.57 0.46
CA ARG A 112 -1.05 -11.75 1.92
C ARG A 112 -1.61 -10.50 2.60
N HIS A 113 -1.07 -9.33 2.28
CA HIS A 113 -1.54 -8.06 2.79
C HIS A 113 -3.05 -7.86 2.55
N LEU A 114 -3.52 -8.06 1.31
CA LEU A 114 -4.95 -7.91 0.98
C LEU A 114 -5.86 -8.90 1.74
N VAL A 115 -5.40 -10.13 1.98
CA VAL A 115 -6.12 -11.12 2.78
C VAL A 115 -6.21 -10.68 4.24
N HIS A 116 -5.10 -10.22 4.82
CA HIS A 116 -5.06 -9.75 6.20
C HIS A 116 -5.90 -8.48 6.39
N VAL A 117 -5.85 -7.52 5.46
CA VAL A 117 -6.73 -6.35 5.44
C VAL A 117 -8.21 -6.75 5.42
N ARG A 118 -8.58 -7.72 4.56
CA ARG A 118 -9.95 -8.22 4.50
C ARG A 118 -10.39 -8.84 5.83
N GLU A 119 -9.54 -9.66 6.45
CA GLU A 119 -9.83 -10.32 7.73
C GLU A 119 -10.00 -9.30 8.86
N ASN A 120 -9.18 -8.25 8.88
CA ASN A 120 -9.29 -7.20 9.90
C ASN A 120 -10.51 -6.29 9.70
N LEU A 121 -10.98 -6.13 8.46
CA LEU A 121 -12.17 -5.34 8.13
C LEU A 121 -13.50 -6.10 8.29
N LEU A 122 -13.51 -7.41 8.03
CA LEU A 122 -14.71 -8.26 8.07
C LEU A 122 -14.77 -9.18 9.30
N GLY A 123 -13.74 -9.14 10.16
CA GLY A 123 -13.67 -9.86 11.43
C GLY A 123 -14.65 -9.32 12.46
#